data_AF-A0A0J8BGS6-F1
#
_entry.id   AF-A0A0J8BGS6-F1
#
_cell.length_a   1.000
_cell.length_b   1.000
_cell.length_c   1.000
_cell.angle_alpha   90.00
_cell.angle_beta   90.00
_cell.angle_gamma   90.00
#
_symmetry.space_group_name_H-M   'P 1'
#
loop_
_entity.id
_entity.type
_entity.pdbx_description
1 polymer ?
#
loop_
_entity_poly.entity_id
_entity_poly.type
_entity_poly.pdbx_seq_one_letter_code
_entity_poly.pdbx_strand_id
1 'polypeptide(L)'
;MKVSGEIENRLLKEFENAWQQDDIDTMKECAVLLLEFEGGHLIARFISKCIGDLMTGSVNRSPESLEQFNSECSRLIDAIIDTCKRHFAVIVDVFPAPDKVGRFLLFTIALLMF
;
A
#
# COMPACT_ATOMS: atom_id res chain seq x y z
N MET A 1 27.89 -7.72 7.00
CA MET A 1 26.47 -7.29 6.94
C MET A 1 25.97 -7.02 5.50
N LYS A 2 26.38 -7.77 4.47
CA LYS A 2 25.79 -7.67 3.11
C LYS A 2 24.71 -8.72 2.82
N VAL A 3 24.85 -9.92 3.40
CA VAL A 3 23.98 -11.07 3.14
C VAL A 3 22.54 -10.86 3.64
N SER A 4 22.35 -10.18 4.78
CA SER A 4 21.02 -9.93 5.34
C SER A 4 20.14 -9.08 4.42
N GLY A 5 20.69 -8.01 3.85
CA GLY A 5 19.94 -7.14 2.93
C GLY A 5 19.68 -7.78 1.57
N GLU A 6 20.50 -8.72 1.12
CA GLU A 6 20.24 -9.48 -0.11
C GLU A 6 19.08 -10.48 0.08
N ILE A 7 18.99 -11.13 1.24
CA ILE A 7 17.89 -12.03 1.59
C ILE A 7 16.59 -11.25 1.75
N GLU A 8 16.62 -10.14 2.48
CA GLU A 8 15.46 -9.26 2.66
C GLU A 8 14.94 -8.74 1.31
N ASN A 9 15.82 -8.27 0.43
CA ASN A 9 15.41 -7.82 -0.92
C ASN A 9 14.83 -8.94 -1.79
N ARG A 10 15.27 -10.20 -1.61
CA ARG A 10 14.69 -11.35 -2.30
C ARG A 10 13.30 -11.65 -1.79
N LEU A 11 13.11 -11.69 -0.46
CA LEU A 11 11.80 -11.88 0.18
C LEU A 11 10.82 -10.75 -0.20
N LEU A 12 11.28 -9.50 -0.29
CA LEU A 12 10.46 -8.38 -0.76
C LEU A 12 10.00 -8.56 -2.21
N LYS A 13 10.88 -9.04 -3.11
CA LYS A 13 10.50 -9.34 -4.50
C LYS A 13 9.53 -10.51 -4.59
N GLU A 14 9.71 -11.51 -3.75
CA GLU A 14 8.84 -12.68 -3.70
C GLU A 14 7.44 -12.29 -3.21
N PHE A 15 7.36 -11.46 -2.17
CA PHE A 15 6.12 -10.84 -1.73
C PHE A 15 5.44 -10.03 -2.85
N GLU A 16 6.18 -9.20 -3.58
CA GLU A 16 5.65 -8.43 -4.72
C GLU A 16 5.11 -9.32 -5.83
N ASN A 17 5.78 -10.44 -6.13
CA ASN A 17 5.31 -11.39 -7.13
C ASN A 17 4.05 -12.14 -6.68
N ALA A 18 4.01 -12.59 -5.43
CA ALA A 18 2.83 -13.22 -4.82
C ALA A 18 1.64 -12.25 -4.84
N TRP A 19 1.88 -10.99 -4.52
CA TRP A 19 0.88 -9.92 -4.64
C TRP A 19 0.30 -9.79 -6.05
N GLN A 20 1.13 -9.79 -7.09
CA GLN A 20 0.68 -9.71 -8.48
C GLN A 20 -0.19 -10.91 -8.91
N GLN A 21 -0.08 -12.03 -8.21
CA GLN A 21 -0.81 -13.26 -8.49
C GLN A 21 -2.00 -13.49 -7.55
N ASP A 22 -2.30 -12.54 -6.65
CA ASP A 22 -3.27 -12.68 -5.57
C ASP A 22 -3.00 -13.92 -4.67
N ASP A 23 -1.73 -14.31 -4.53
CA ASP A 23 -1.30 -15.45 -3.70
C ASP A 23 -1.10 -15.01 -2.23
N ILE A 24 -2.19 -15.09 -1.46
CA ILE A 24 -2.27 -14.68 -0.06
C ILE A 24 -1.36 -15.53 0.84
N ASP A 25 -1.23 -16.83 0.57
CA ASP A 25 -0.45 -17.74 1.41
C ASP A 25 1.04 -17.39 1.32
N THR A 26 1.56 -17.22 0.11
CA THR A 26 2.96 -16.81 -0.10
C THR A 26 3.23 -15.41 0.43
N MET A 27 2.28 -14.47 0.28
CA MET A 27 2.38 -13.14 0.87
C MET A 27 2.54 -13.20 2.40
N LYS A 28 1.72 -14.04 3.06
CA LYS A 28 1.75 -14.21 4.51
C LYS A 28 3.06 -14.82 5.00
N GLU A 29 3.57 -15.85 4.32
CA GLU A 29 4.87 -16.45 4.64
C GLU A 29 6.01 -15.44 4.51
N CYS A 30 6.04 -14.69 3.42
CA CYS A 30 7.03 -13.63 3.22
C CYS A 30 6.92 -12.54 4.28
N ALA A 31 5.70 -12.12 4.65
CA ALA A 31 5.48 -11.08 5.65
C ALA A 31 5.98 -11.50 7.05
N VAL A 32 5.76 -12.75 7.44
CA VAL A 32 6.27 -13.29 8.72
C VAL A 32 7.80 -13.26 8.74
N LEU A 33 8.45 -13.74 7.67
CA LEU A 33 9.91 -13.76 7.57
C LEU A 33 10.51 -12.36 7.53
N LEU A 34 9.90 -11.43 6.78
CA LEU A 34 10.38 -10.06 6.66
C LEU A 34 10.26 -9.26 7.97
N LEU A 35 9.34 -9.62 8.87
CA LEU A 35 9.24 -8.99 10.18
C LEU A 35 10.42 -9.32 11.09
N GLU A 36 11.14 -10.43 10.84
CA GLU A 36 12.37 -10.78 11.56
C GLU A 36 13.57 -9.89 11.17
N PHE A 37 13.50 -9.18 10.04
CA PHE A 37 14.56 -8.32 9.49
C PHE A 37 14.39 -6.82 9.79
N GLU A 38 13.52 -6.43 10.73
CA GLU A 38 13.00 -5.06 10.89
C GLU A 38 12.05 -4.68 9.74
N GLY A 39 10.89 -5.34 9.66
CA GLY A 39 9.90 -5.27 8.56
C GLY A 39 9.28 -3.91 8.20
N GLY A 40 9.86 -2.78 8.61
CA GLY A 40 9.48 -1.44 8.18
C GLY A 40 9.62 -1.25 6.66
N HIS A 41 10.60 -1.88 6.00
CA HIS A 41 10.76 -1.81 4.55
C HIS A 41 9.62 -2.49 3.79
N LEU A 42 9.09 -3.60 4.30
CA LEU A 42 7.91 -4.26 3.74
C LEU A 42 6.68 -3.35 3.82
N ILE A 43 6.41 -2.78 5.00
CA ILE A 43 5.27 -1.88 5.21
C ILE A 43 5.38 -0.66 4.29
N ALA A 44 6.57 -0.05 4.18
CA ALA A 44 6.79 1.09 3.30
C ALA A 44 6.54 0.75 1.82
N ARG A 45 7.04 -0.39 1.32
CA ARG A 45 6.78 -0.82 -0.07
C ARG A 45 5.32 -1.13 -0.34
N PHE A 46 4.67 -1.83 0.59
CA PHE A 46 3.26 -2.13 0.50
C PHE A 46 2.41 -0.84 0.42
N ILE A 47 2.71 0.15 1.26
CA ILE A 47 2.04 1.47 1.22
C ILE A 47 2.34 2.18 -0.10
N SER A 48 3.59 2.24 -0.55
CA SER A 48 3.94 2.85 -1.84
C SER A 48 3.15 2.23 -3.00
N LYS A 49 2.90 0.92 -2.96
CA LYS A 49 2.10 0.23 -3.96
C LYS A 49 0.62 0.62 -3.90
N CYS A 50 0.03 0.64 -2.70
CA CYS A 50 -1.35 1.12 -2.51
C CYS A 50 -1.54 2.56 -3.01
N ILE A 51 -0.57 3.44 -2.76
CA ILE A 51 -0.57 4.81 -3.27
C ILE A 51 -0.42 4.83 -4.80
N GLY A 52 0.44 3.99 -5.40
CA GLY A 52 0.54 3.88 -6.85
C GLY A 52 -0.78 3.47 -7.51
N ASP A 53 -1.51 2.56 -6.88
CA ASP A 53 -2.82 2.10 -7.35
C ASP A 53 -3.90 3.19 -7.16
N LEU A 54 -3.77 4.06 -6.15
CA LEU A 54 -4.61 5.26 -5.99
C LEU A 54 -4.34 6.32 -7.08
N MET A 55 -3.07 6.57 -7.39
CA MET A 55 -2.64 7.65 -8.29
C MET A 55 -2.86 7.35 -9.77
N THR A 56 -2.98 6.08 -10.16
CA THR A 56 -3.28 5.67 -11.55
C THR A 56 -4.67 6.11 -12.03
N GLY A 57 -5.53 6.62 -11.13
CA GLY A 57 -6.82 7.23 -11.46
C GLY A 57 -6.88 8.77 -11.43
N SER A 58 -5.83 9.46 -10.95
CA SER A 58 -5.85 10.92 -10.80
C SER A 58 -5.49 11.62 -12.11
N VAL A 59 -6.35 12.53 -12.56
CA VAL A 59 -6.15 13.30 -13.78
C VAL A 59 -5.24 14.49 -13.45
N ASN A 60 -4.07 14.59 -14.09
CA ASN A 60 -3.09 15.68 -13.97
C ASN A 60 -3.58 17.05 -14.52
N ARG A 61 -4.82 17.45 -14.24
CA ARG A 61 -5.33 18.77 -14.62
C ARG A 61 -5.70 19.55 -13.37
N SER A 62 -5.10 20.72 -13.24
CA SER A 62 -5.52 21.71 -12.25
C SER A 62 -6.98 22.07 -12.51
N PRO A 63 -7.86 22.01 -11.49
CA PRO A 63 -9.24 22.43 -11.66
C PRO A 63 -9.30 23.92 -11.97
N GLU A 64 -10.11 24.29 -12.96
CA GLU A 64 -10.32 25.67 -13.41
C GLU A 64 -11.56 26.30 -12.76
N SER A 65 -12.37 25.51 -12.04
CA SER A 65 -13.56 25.97 -11.32
C SER A 65 -13.75 25.27 -9.97
N LEU A 66 -14.56 25.88 -9.09
CA LEU A 66 -14.93 25.30 -7.81
C LEU A 66 -15.72 23.98 -7.98
N GLU A 67 -16.54 23.88 -9.02
CA GLU A 67 -17.29 22.66 -9.34
C GLU A 67 -16.36 21.54 -9.78
N GLN A 68 -15.36 21.84 -10.61
CA GLN A 68 -14.31 20.89 -10.98
C GLN A 68 -13.49 20.46 -9.75
N PHE A 69 -13.13 21.40 -8.89
CA PHE A 69 -12.43 21.10 -7.64
C PHE A 69 -13.25 20.13 -6.76
N ASN A 70 -14.54 20.42 -6.53
CA ASN A 70 -15.41 19.54 -5.74
C ASN A 70 -15.58 18.15 -6.37
N SER A 71 -15.69 18.08 -7.70
CA SER A 71 -15.78 16.82 -8.44
C SER A 71 -14.51 15.99 -8.29
N GLU A 72 -13.33 16.60 -8.45
CA GLU A 72 -12.05 15.90 -8.30
C GLU A 72 -11.80 15.49 -6.83
N CYS A 73 -12.20 16.30 -5.85
CA CYS A 73 -12.19 15.89 -4.44
C CYS A 73 -13.09 14.68 -4.19
N SER A 74 -14.29 14.65 -4.77
CA SER A 74 -15.22 13.52 -4.61
C SER A 74 -14.65 12.24 -5.24
N ARG A 75 -14.07 12.35 -6.44
CA ARG A 75 -13.40 11.21 -7.12
C ARG A 75 -12.21 10.71 -6.33
N LEU A 76 -11.42 11.60 -5.74
CA LEU A 76 -10.29 11.23 -4.88
C LEU A 76 -10.79 10.49 -3.64
N ILE A 77 -11.84 10.97 -2.98
CA ILE A 77 -12.45 10.30 -1.81
C ILE A 77 -12.95 8.90 -2.19
N ASP A 78 -13.66 8.76 -3.31
CA ASP A 78 -14.14 7.45 -3.77
C ASP A 78 -12.97 6.50 -4.08
N ALA A 79 -11.93 6.99 -4.75
CA ALA A 79 -10.73 6.19 -5.03
C ALA A 79 -10.00 5.76 -3.75
N ILE A 80 -9.93 6.62 -2.74
CA ILE A 80 -9.39 6.29 -1.40
C ILE A 80 -10.23 5.18 -0.76
N ILE A 81 -11.56 5.32 -0.76
CA ILE A 81 -12.46 4.33 -0.17
C ILE A 81 -12.29 2.97 -0.86
N ASP A 82 -12.23 2.93 -2.19
CA ASP A 82 -12.07 1.69 -2.94
C ASP A 82 -10.69 1.05 -2.73
N THR A 83 -9.63 1.87 -2.66
CA THR A 83 -8.27 1.43 -2.32
C THR A 83 -8.25 0.80 -0.93
N CYS A 84 -8.83 1.47 0.06
CA CYS A 84 -8.95 0.97 1.42
C CYS A 84 -9.73 -0.35 1.45
N LYS A 85 -10.91 -0.43 0.82
CA LYS A 85 -11.73 -1.66 0.79
C LYS A 85 -10.97 -2.84 0.19
N ARG A 86 -10.23 -2.61 -0.90
CA ARG A 86 -9.47 -3.65 -1.60
C ARG A 86 -8.30 -4.16 -0.75
N HIS A 87 -7.57 -3.24 -0.13
CA HIS A 87 -6.34 -3.60 0.55
C HIS A 87 -6.53 -3.97 2.03
N PHE A 88 -7.60 -3.53 2.70
CA PHE A 88 -7.81 -3.86 4.11
C PHE A 88 -7.99 -5.36 4.36
N ALA A 89 -8.68 -6.08 3.48
CA ALA A 89 -8.81 -7.53 3.59
C ALA A 89 -7.43 -8.20 3.53
N VAL A 90 -6.62 -7.82 2.54
CA VAL A 90 -5.24 -8.33 2.38
C VAL A 90 -4.37 -7.96 3.58
N ILE A 91 -4.51 -6.73 4.11
CA ILE A 91 -3.76 -6.30 5.30
C ILE A 91 -4.05 -7.20 6.50
N VAL A 92 -5.33 -7.52 6.73
CA VAL A 92 -5.78 -8.37 7.84
C VAL A 92 -5.28 -9.80 7.68
N ASP A 93 -5.29 -10.33 6.47
CA ASP A 93 -4.93 -11.74 6.23
C ASP A 93 -3.41 -11.98 6.22
N VAL A 94 -2.64 -10.99 5.75
CA VAL A 94 -1.20 -11.11 5.50
C VAL A 94 -0.37 -10.61 6.68
N PHE A 95 -0.76 -9.52 7.34
CA PHE A 95 0.09 -8.88 8.35
C PHE A 95 -0.34 -9.24 9.78
N PRO A 96 0.61 -9.62 10.67
CA PRO A 96 0.30 -9.96 12.06
C PRO A 96 -0.07 -8.75 12.95
N ALA A 97 0.21 -7.52 12.51
CA ALA A 97 -0.21 -6.28 13.17
C ALA A 97 -0.98 -5.37 12.19
N PRO A 98 -2.18 -5.78 11.75
CA PRO A 98 -2.90 -5.14 10.66
C PRO A 98 -3.38 -3.73 11.01
N ASP A 99 -3.61 -3.46 12.29
CA ASP A 99 -3.98 -2.13 12.80
C ASP A 99 -2.87 -1.10 12.59
N LYS A 100 -1.60 -1.49 12.77
CA LYS A 100 -0.46 -0.60 12.54
C LYS A 100 -0.30 -0.30 11.06
N VAL A 101 -0.36 -1.33 10.22
CA VAL A 101 -0.24 -1.19 8.76
C VAL A 101 -1.39 -0.33 8.20
N GLY A 102 -2.62 -0.58 8.65
CA GLY A 102 -3.79 0.22 8.29
C GLY A 102 -3.67 1.69 8.70
N ARG A 103 -3.18 1.97 9.92
CA ARG A 103 -2.93 3.35 10.37
C ARG A 103 -1.88 4.06 9.53
N PHE A 104 -0.78 3.38 9.18
CA PHE A 104 0.25 3.96 8.32
C PHE A 104 -0.30 4.25 6.92
N LEU A 105 -1.09 3.35 6.33
CA LEU A 105 -1.74 3.58 5.04
C LEU A 105 -2.64 4.82 5.07
N LEU A 106 -3.53 4.93 6.08
CA LEU A 106 -4.41 6.09 6.23
C LEU A 106 -3.63 7.39 6.45
N PHE A 107 -2.56 7.35 7.25
CA PHE A 107 -1.71 8.52 7.48
C PHE A 107 -1.00 8.98 6.21
N THR A 108 -0.47 8.05 5.40
CA THR A 108 0.16 8.38 4.11
C THR A 108 -0.85 8.94 3.11
N ILE A 109 -2.06 8.37 3.03
CA ILE A 109 -3.14 8.91 2.18
C ILE A 109 -3.51 10.33 2.62
N ALA A 110 -3.65 10.57 3.92
CA ALA A 110 -3.97 11.91 4.43
C ALA A 110 -2.88 12.93 4.08
N LEU A 111 -1.60 12.55 4.12
CA LEU A 111 -0.50 13.41 3.71
C LEU A 111 -0.51 13.77 2.22
N LEU A 112 -1.11 12.94 1.35
CA LEU A 112 -1.24 13.27 -0.09
C LEU A 112 -2.32 14.30 -0.36
N MET A 113 -3.19 14.60 0.61
CA MET A 113 -4.28 15.56 0.48
C MET A 113 -3.90 16.98 0.91
N PHE A 114 -2.68 17.22 1.42
CA PHE A 114 -2.16 18.51 1.88
C PHE A 114 -0.85 18.86 1.19
#